data_AF-A0A353TXS5-F1
#
_entry.id   AF-A0A353TXS5-F1
#
_cell.length_a   1.000
_cell.length_b   1.000
_cell.length_c   1.000
_cell.angle_alpha   90.00
_cell.angle_beta   90.00
_cell.angle_gamma   90.00
#
_symmetry.space_group_name_H-M   'P 1'
#
loop_
_entity.id
_entity.type
_entity.pdbx_description
1 polymer ?
#
loop_
_entity_poly.entity_id
_entity_poly.type
_entity_poly.pdbx_seq_one_letter_code
_entity_poly.pdbx_strand_id
1 'polypeptide(L)'
;KDEELYRFDRDISEKARKSNRELQRQSSSSDLVINPYDTREVKYNNGVKYIELKEGDSFKSISDIFSLKAWELPHYNDLPANASLDKYSILYIEAKRRNAHPDHKTHVVKNGETMHEISQQYGVRLKRLYYFNNMEEGSQPENGERLNLRKRLRQ
;
A
#
# COMPACT_ATOMS: atom_id res chain seq x y z
N LYS A 1 -9.30 -51.02 -16.65
CA LYS A 1 -9.49 -51.08 -15.18
C LYS A 1 -8.73 -49.90 -14.58
N ASP A 2 -8.98 -48.68 -15.08
CA ASP A 2 -8.01 -47.56 -15.00
C ASP A 2 -8.68 -46.23 -14.64
N GLU A 3 -9.85 -46.27 -13.98
CA GLU A 3 -10.54 -45.06 -13.48
C GLU A 3 -10.42 -44.86 -11.97
N GLU A 4 -9.90 -45.84 -11.24
CA GLU A 4 -9.81 -45.79 -9.77
C GLU A 4 -8.56 -45.04 -9.27
N LEU A 5 -7.49 -44.93 -10.08
CA LEU A 5 -6.25 -44.25 -9.66
C LEU A 5 -6.40 -42.72 -9.63
N TYR A 6 -7.21 -42.13 -10.53
CA TYR A 6 -7.32 -40.68 -10.68
C TYR A 6 -8.20 -40.00 -9.61
N ARG A 7 -9.05 -40.76 -8.92
CA ARG A 7 -9.87 -40.25 -7.83
C ARG A 7 -9.11 -40.11 -6.52
N PHE A 8 -8.04 -40.87 -6.33
CA PHE A 8 -7.30 -40.91 -5.07
C PHE A 8 -6.34 -39.70 -4.91
N ASP A 9 -5.63 -39.32 -5.98
CA ASP A 9 -4.71 -38.15 -5.96
C ASP A 9 -5.43 -36.81 -5.79
N ARG A 10 -6.67 -36.71 -6.28
CA ARG A 10 -7.48 -35.50 -6.16
C ARG A 10 -7.97 -35.26 -4.73
N ASP A 11 -8.27 -36.34 -4.00
CA ASP A 11 -8.77 -36.27 -2.62
C ASP A 11 -7.63 -35.96 -1.62
N ILE A 12 -6.40 -36.42 -1.90
CA ILE A 12 -5.21 -36.06 -1.12
C ILE A 12 -4.90 -34.56 -1.24
N SER A 13 -5.05 -33.98 -2.44
CA SER A 13 -4.82 -32.54 -2.65
C SER A 13 -5.87 -31.66 -1.95
N GLU A 14 -7.13 -32.06 -1.90
CA GLU A 14 -8.21 -31.35 -1.20
C GLU A 14 -8.03 -31.42 0.33
N LYS A 15 -7.73 -32.61 0.87
CA LYS A 15 -7.49 -32.80 2.31
C LYS A 15 -6.26 -32.03 2.79
N ALA A 16 -5.16 -32.05 2.03
CA ALA A 16 -3.96 -31.26 2.33
C ALA A 16 -4.25 -29.75 2.32
N ARG A 17 -5.02 -29.26 1.34
CA ARG A 17 -5.44 -27.84 1.28
C ARG A 17 -6.34 -27.43 2.43
N LYS A 18 -7.27 -28.30 2.84
CA LYS A 18 -8.19 -28.04 3.96
C LYS A 18 -7.44 -28.02 5.29
N SER A 19 -6.53 -28.96 5.50
CA SER A 19 -5.64 -29.02 6.66
C SER A 19 -4.75 -27.77 6.75
N ASN A 20 -4.14 -27.32 5.65
CA ASN A 20 -3.33 -26.10 5.65
C ASN A 20 -4.16 -24.85 5.97
N ARG A 21 -5.41 -24.78 5.50
CA ARG A 21 -6.34 -23.67 5.78
C ARG A 21 -6.80 -23.65 7.23
N GLU A 22 -6.91 -24.82 7.86
CA GLU A 22 -7.30 -24.97 9.27
C GLU A 22 -6.14 -24.68 10.21
N LEU A 23 -4.92 -25.10 9.86
CA LEU A 23 -3.67 -24.71 10.55
C LEU A 23 -3.41 -23.20 10.46
N GLN A 24 -3.65 -22.58 9.29
CA GLN A 24 -3.59 -21.11 9.16
C GLN A 24 -4.64 -20.40 10.02
N ARG A 25 -5.84 -20.96 10.14
CA ARG A 25 -6.90 -20.39 10.99
C ARG A 25 -6.59 -20.51 12.48
N GLN A 26 -6.07 -21.65 12.93
CA GLN A 26 -5.69 -21.85 14.33
C GLN A 26 -4.47 -21.00 14.74
N SER A 27 -3.47 -20.86 13.85
CA SER A 27 -2.31 -19.99 14.10
C SER A 27 -2.65 -18.50 14.06
N SER A 28 -3.70 -18.10 13.32
CA SER A 28 -4.20 -16.71 13.31
C SER A 28 -4.97 -16.31 14.57
N SER A 29 -5.46 -17.28 15.36
CA SER A 29 -6.21 -17.00 16.59
C SER A 29 -5.34 -16.91 17.85
N SER A 30 -4.13 -17.45 17.86
CA SER A 30 -3.27 -17.49 19.05
C SER A 30 -2.34 -16.28 19.20
N ASP A 31 -2.08 -15.54 18.11
CA ASP A 31 -1.10 -14.42 18.11
C ASP A 31 -1.75 -13.02 18.11
N LEU A 32 -3.08 -12.94 18.18
CA LEU A 32 -3.79 -11.67 18.26
C LEU A 32 -3.80 -11.15 19.69
N VAL A 33 -2.63 -10.76 20.19
CA VAL A 33 -2.55 -9.78 21.28
C VAL A 33 -2.97 -8.44 20.69
N ILE A 34 -4.27 -8.25 20.47
CA ILE A 34 -4.86 -6.95 20.19
C ILE A 34 -4.67 -6.16 21.47
N ASN A 35 -3.63 -5.34 21.54
CA ASN A 35 -3.44 -4.45 22.66
C ASN A 35 -4.36 -3.23 22.42
N PRO A 36 -5.50 -3.11 23.12
CA PRO A 36 -6.50 -2.07 22.83
C PRO A 36 -6.03 -0.65 23.18
N TYR A 37 -4.78 -0.51 23.65
CA TYR A 37 -4.16 0.74 24.08
C TYR A 37 -3.04 1.24 23.15
N ASP A 38 -2.68 0.49 22.10
CA ASP A 38 -1.70 0.98 21.11
C ASP A 38 -2.42 1.80 20.03
N THR A 39 -3.10 2.87 20.47
CA THR A 39 -3.80 3.79 19.59
C THR A 39 -2.76 4.55 18.77
N ARG A 40 -2.45 4.03 17.58
CA ARG A 40 -1.71 4.76 16.55
C ARG A 40 -2.40 6.11 16.32
N GLU A 41 -1.63 7.19 16.43
CA GLU A 41 -2.16 8.50 16.09
C GLU A 41 -2.47 8.54 14.59
N VAL A 42 -3.73 8.78 14.26
CA VAL A 42 -4.18 8.90 12.87
C VAL A 42 -4.17 10.38 12.49
N LYS A 43 -3.36 10.70 11.49
CA LYS A 43 -3.23 12.04 10.92
C LYS A 43 -3.88 12.11 9.54
N TYR A 44 -4.03 13.33 9.03
CA TYR A 44 -4.72 13.58 7.76
C TYR A 44 -3.83 14.37 6.81
N ASN A 45 -3.71 13.90 5.58
CA ASN A 45 -3.09 14.65 4.49
C ASN A 45 -4.01 14.61 3.28
N ASN A 46 -4.32 15.77 2.69
CA ASN A 46 -5.27 15.90 1.58
C ASN A 46 -6.63 15.21 1.87
N GLY A 47 -7.06 15.24 3.14
CA GLY A 47 -8.28 14.57 3.62
C GLY A 47 -8.24 13.04 3.52
N VAL A 48 -7.05 12.43 3.58
CA VAL A 48 -6.82 10.98 3.62
C VAL A 48 -6.07 10.64 4.89
N LYS A 49 -6.51 9.58 5.57
CA LYS A 49 -5.88 9.11 6.81
C LYS A 49 -4.52 8.46 6.54
N TYR A 50 -3.54 8.83 7.34
CA TYR A 50 -2.21 8.20 7.38
C TYR A 50 -1.74 8.06 8.83
N ILE A 51 -0.72 7.24 9.02
CA ILE A 51 0.00 7.08 10.29
C ILE A 51 1.48 7.33 10.08
N GLU A 52 2.17 7.67 11.15
CA GLU A 52 3.64 7.67 11.18
C GLU A 52 4.14 6.25 11.48
N LEU A 53 5.14 5.83 10.70
CA LEU A 53 5.80 4.55 10.85
C LEU A 53 6.79 4.62 12.03
N LYS A 54 6.81 3.55 12.82
CA LYS A 54 7.75 3.32 13.92
C LYS A 54 8.70 2.19 13.55
N GLU A 55 9.83 2.14 14.24
CA GLU A 55 10.80 1.04 14.07
C GLU A 55 10.13 -0.31 14.40
N GLY A 56 10.32 -1.30 13.53
CA GLY A 56 9.68 -2.62 13.63
C GLY A 56 8.27 -2.72 13.03
N ASP A 57 7.78 -1.66 12.38
CA ASP A 57 6.49 -1.69 11.69
C ASP A 57 6.49 -2.62 10.48
N SER A 58 5.37 -3.31 10.30
CA SER A 58 5.12 -4.15 9.14
C SER A 58 3.72 -3.91 8.61
N PHE A 59 3.50 -4.23 7.34
CA PHE A 59 2.15 -4.21 6.78
C PHE A 59 1.19 -5.08 7.60
N LYS A 60 1.64 -6.23 8.09
CA LYS A 60 0.83 -7.15 8.88
C LYS A 60 0.38 -6.51 10.20
N SER A 61 1.32 -6.00 11.00
CA SER A 61 1.01 -5.40 12.30
C SER A 61 0.07 -4.21 12.17
N ILE A 62 0.27 -3.36 11.15
CA ILE A 62 -0.60 -2.20 10.91
C ILE A 62 -1.97 -2.65 10.41
N SER A 63 -2.03 -3.61 9.48
CA SER A 63 -3.29 -4.16 9.00
C SER A 63 -4.13 -4.75 10.13
N ASP A 64 -3.51 -5.46 11.07
CA ASP A 64 -4.19 -6.06 12.22
C ASP A 64 -4.76 -4.98 13.16
N ILE A 65 -4.00 -3.91 13.43
CA ILE A 65 -4.45 -2.76 14.26
C ILE A 65 -5.67 -2.07 13.63
N PHE A 66 -5.64 -1.83 12.32
CA PHE A 66 -6.69 -1.09 11.61
C PHE A 66 -7.77 -1.99 11.02
N SER A 67 -7.72 -3.31 11.25
CA SER A 67 -8.62 -4.30 10.66
C SER A 67 -8.70 -4.21 9.12
N LEU A 68 -7.56 -3.93 8.48
CA LEU A 68 -7.41 -3.85 7.02
C LEU A 68 -6.97 -5.18 6.43
N LYS A 69 -7.33 -5.43 5.18
CA LYS A 69 -6.87 -6.59 4.42
C LYS A 69 -5.40 -6.40 4.01
N ALA A 70 -4.67 -7.51 3.91
CA ALA A 70 -3.25 -7.51 3.57
C ALA A 70 -2.90 -6.79 2.24
N TRP A 71 -3.85 -6.72 1.29
CA TRP A 71 -3.65 -6.04 0.02
C TRP A 71 -3.92 -4.53 0.08
N GLU A 72 -4.65 -4.04 1.09
CA GLU A 72 -5.11 -2.65 1.14
C GLU A 72 -3.97 -1.68 1.42
N LEU A 73 -3.12 -1.96 2.41
CA LEU A 73 -2.00 -1.08 2.75
C LEU A 73 -0.97 -0.93 1.61
N PRO A 74 -0.45 -2.02 1.00
CA PRO A 74 0.46 -1.88 -0.14
C PRO A 74 -0.21 -1.13 -1.30
N HIS A 75 -1.48 -1.44 -1.58
CA HIS A 75 -2.22 -0.81 -2.68
C HIS A 75 -2.42 0.70 -2.47
N TYR A 76 -2.79 1.14 -1.27
CA TYR A 76 -3.01 2.57 -0.98
C TYR A 76 -1.74 3.40 -1.05
N ASN A 77 -0.60 2.76 -0.78
CA ASN A 77 0.71 3.41 -0.79
C ASN A 77 1.45 3.28 -2.12
N ASP A 78 0.82 2.67 -3.13
CA ASP A 78 1.44 2.34 -4.42
C ASP A 78 2.74 1.52 -4.25
N LEU A 79 2.74 0.56 -3.31
CA LEU A 79 3.87 -0.29 -2.94
C LEU A 79 3.61 -1.76 -3.32
N PRO A 80 4.66 -2.53 -3.64
CA PRO A 80 4.54 -3.97 -3.75
C PRO A 80 4.30 -4.60 -2.37
N ALA A 81 3.63 -5.76 -2.33
CA ALA A 81 3.25 -6.43 -1.08
C ALA A 81 4.43 -6.83 -0.18
N ASN A 82 5.64 -6.94 -0.76
CA ASN A 82 6.89 -7.28 -0.08
C ASN A 82 7.82 -6.06 0.13
N ALA A 83 7.30 -4.82 -0.01
CA ALA A 83 8.11 -3.63 0.24
C ALA A 83 8.58 -3.58 1.70
N SER A 84 9.83 -3.15 1.91
CA SER A 84 10.32 -2.77 3.24
C SER A 84 9.77 -1.37 3.59
N LEU A 85 9.29 -1.24 4.83
CA LEU A 85 8.74 0.01 5.35
C LEU A 85 9.81 0.96 5.90
N ASP A 86 11.05 0.50 6.07
CA ASP A 86 12.15 1.22 6.71
C ASP A 86 12.55 2.50 5.97
N LYS A 87 12.18 2.60 4.69
CA LYS A 87 12.45 3.76 3.82
C LYS A 87 11.37 4.84 3.89
N TYR A 88 10.28 4.59 4.59
CA TYR A 88 9.12 5.47 4.62
C TYR A 88 8.86 5.97 6.03
N SER A 89 8.52 7.26 6.14
CA SER A 89 8.16 7.88 7.43
C SER A 89 6.68 7.80 7.72
N ILE A 90 5.85 7.73 6.67
CA ILE A 90 4.40 7.70 6.78
C ILE A 90 3.82 6.54 5.97
N LEU A 91 2.65 6.07 6.39
CA LEU A 91 1.88 5.07 5.67
C LEU A 91 0.41 5.47 5.60
N TYR A 92 -0.15 5.51 4.40
CA TYR A 92 -1.58 5.74 4.21
C TYR A 92 -2.38 4.48 4.56
N ILE A 93 -3.42 4.67 5.36
CA ILE A 93 -4.37 3.61 5.74
C ILE A 93 -5.68 3.70 4.93
N GLU A 94 -5.81 4.73 4.10
CA GLU A 94 -6.89 4.92 3.14
C GLU A 94 -6.31 5.27 1.75
N ALA A 95 -7.07 4.98 0.69
CA ALA A 95 -6.60 5.26 -0.67
C ALA A 95 -6.35 6.76 -0.89
N LYS A 96 -5.14 7.11 -1.35
CA LYS A 96 -4.76 8.48 -1.72
C LYS A 96 -5.77 9.12 -2.68
N ARG A 97 -5.87 10.46 -2.67
CA ARG A 97 -6.81 11.18 -3.56
C ARG A 97 -6.31 11.14 -5.00
N ARG A 98 -7.23 11.41 -5.93
CA ARG A 98 -6.89 11.52 -7.36
C ARG A 98 -6.16 12.81 -7.71
N ASN A 99 -6.26 13.84 -6.86
CA ASN A 99 -5.75 15.19 -7.09
C ASN A 99 -5.25 15.74 -5.75
N ALA A 100 -4.24 16.61 -5.77
CA ALA A 100 -3.78 17.30 -4.56
C ALA A 100 -4.80 18.32 -4.04
N HIS A 101 -4.56 18.79 -2.80
CA HIS A 101 -5.31 19.86 -2.17
C HIS A 101 -5.37 21.10 -3.08
N PRO A 102 -6.48 21.87 -3.10
CA PRO A 102 -6.62 22.99 -4.02
C PRO A 102 -5.50 24.04 -4.01
N ASP A 103 -4.86 24.20 -2.87
CA ASP A 103 -3.74 25.13 -2.65
C ASP A 103 -2.42 24.62 -3.24
N HIS A 104 -2.29 23.30 -3.44
CA HIS A 104 -1.11 22.66 -4.03
C HIS A 104 -1.40 22.28 -5.48
N LYS A 105 -1.34 23.26 -6.38
CA LYS A 105 -1.59 23.04 -7.82
C LYS A 105 -0.39 22.42 -8.52
N THR A 106 0.81 22.81 -8.12
CA THR A 106 2.07 22.39 -8.73
C THR A 106 3.16 22.20 -7.69
N HIS A 107 4.18 21.42 -8.03
CA HIS A 107 5.38 21.21 -7.21
C HIS A 107 6.62 21.39 -8.09
N VAL A 108 7.67 21.97 -7.55
CA VAL A 108 8.99 22.08 -8.21
C VAL A 108 9.89 21.05 -7.56
N VAL A 109 10.35 20.11 -8.37
CA VAL A 109 11.12 18.94 -7.93
C VAL A 109 12.47 19.39 -7.42
N LYS A 110 12.82 18.92 -6.22
CA LYS A 110 14.12 19.14 -5.59
C LYS A 110 15.08 18.02 -5.94
N ASN A 111 16.35 18.26 -5.67
CA ASN A 111 17.40 17.31 -5.98
C ASN A 111 17.17 15.96 -5.27
N GLY A 112 17.03 14.89 -6.07
CA GLY A 112 16.86 13.52 -5.57
C GLY A 112 15.45 13.12 -5.17
N GLU A 113 14.44 13.99 -5.34
CA GLU A 113 13.04 13.62 -5.09
C GLU A 113 12.52 12.66 -6.18
N THR A 114 11.74 11.67 -5.75
CA THR A 114 11.11 10.67 -6.61
C THR A 114 9.62 10.95 -6.80
N MET A 115 9.02 10.40 -7.86
CA MET A 115 7.57 10.46 -8.06
C MET A 115 6.79 9.88 -6.89
N HIS A 116 7.31 8.83 -6.25
CA HIS A 116 6.67 8.19 -5.11
C HIS A 116 6.69 9.10 -3.88
N GLU A 117 7.81 9.72 -3.55
CA GLU A 117 7.91 10.68 -2.44
C GLU A 117 6.99 11.87 -2.62
N ILE A 118 6.93 12.46 -3.83
CA ILE A 118 6.03 13.57 -4.15
C ILE A 118 4.56 13.11 -4.02
N SER A 119 4.25 11.90 -4.49
CA SER A 119 2.93 11.29 -4.34
C SER A 119 2.52 11.12 -2.88
N GLN A 120 3.45 10.69 -2.02
CA GLN A 120 3.25 10.57 -0.57
C GLN A 120 3.10 11.93 0.09
N GLN A 121 3.95 12.90 -0.24
CA GLN A 121 3.92 14.25 0.32
C GLN A 121 2.56 14.95 0.13
N TYR A 122 1.93 14.80 -1.04
CA TYR A 122 0.66 15.46 -1.34
C TYR A 122 -0.58 14.57 -1.20
N GLY A 123 -0.42 13.31 -0.78
CA GLY A 123 -1.53 12.35 -0.70
C GLY A 123 -2.25 12.15 -2.03
N VAL A 124 -1.50 12.09 -3.13
CA VAL A 124 -2.02 11.88 -4.49
C VAL A 124 -1.62 10.51 -4.98
N ARG A 125 -2.50 9.76 -5.62
CA ARG A 125 -2.16 8.45 -6.22
C ARG A 125 -1.02 8.60 -7.23
N LEU A 126 0.00 7.76 -7.13
CA LEU A 126 1.19 7.83 -7.97
C LEU A 126 0.84 7.78 -9.47
N LYS A 127 -0.04 6.86 -9.86
CA LYS A 127 -0.56 6.76 -11.23
C LYS A 127 -1.21 8.04 -11.74
N ARG A 128 -1.86 8.81 -10.87
CA ARG A 128 -2.48 10.09 -11.24
C ARG A 128 -1.44 11.18 -11.43
N LEU A 129 -0.39 11.16 -10.62
CA LEU A 129 0.74 12.08 -10.76
C LEU A 129 1.44 11.87 -12.12
N TYR A 130 1.72 10.63 -12.51
CA TYR A 130 2.24 10.30 -13.85
C TYR A 130 1.31 10.81 -14.96
N TYR A 131 0.01 10.50 -14.85
CA TYR A 131 -1.00 10.93 -15.82
C TYR A 131 -1.08 12.46 -15.97
N PHE A 132 -0.91 13.21 -14.88
CA PHE A 132 -0.96 14.67 -14.96
C PHE A 132 0.24 15.26 -15.69
N ASN A 133 1.40 14.61 -15.59
CA ASN A 133 2.65 15.11 -16.12
C ASN A 133 3.05 14.49 -17.47
N ASN A 134 2.18 13.65 -18.05
CA ASN A 134 2.48 12.89 -19.29
C ASN A 134 3.77 12.06 -19.18
N MET A 135 4.05 11.56 -17.98
CA MET A 135 5.23 10.74 -17.69
C MET A 135 4.86 9.26 -17.68
N GLU A 136 5.80 8.41 -18.08
CA GLU A 136 5.63 6.95 -18.04
C GLU A 136 5.73 6.42 -16.60
N GLU A 137 4.91 5.44 -16.23
CA GLU A 137 4.96 4.82 -14.91
C GLU A 137 6.34 4.19 -14.66
N GLY A 138 7.05 4.65 -13.62
CA GLY A 138 8.41 4.21 -13.27
C GLY A 138 9.49 5.25 -13.59
N SER A 139 9.22 6.21 -14.48
CA SER A 139 10.12 7.34 -14.72
C SER A 139 10.23 8.24 -13.49
N GLN A 140 11.35 8.95 -13.35
CA GLN A 140 11.58 9.90 -12.27
C GLN A 140 11.67 11.32 -12.83
N PRO A 141 11.23 12.34 -12.07
CA PRO A 141 11.30 13.71 -12.53
C PRO A 141 12.73 14.23 -12.50
N GLU A 142 12.99 15.24 -13.32
CA GLU A 142 14.26 15.96 -13.28
C GLU A 142 14.28 17.02 -12.19
N ASN A 143 15.48 17.32 -11.67
CA ASN A 143 15.65 18.41 -10.70
C ASN A 143 15.23 19.75 -11.34
N GLY A 144 14.36 20.50 -10.65
CA GLY A 144 13.80 21.76 -11.11
C GLY A 144 12.57 21.59 -12.00
N GLU A 145 12.17 20.36 -12.34
CA GLU A 145 10.97 20.11 -13.13
C GLU A 145 9.71 20.53 -12.35
N ARG A 146 8.77 21.17 -13.07
CA ARG A 146 7.51 21.63 -12.48
C ARG A 146 6.40 20.62 -12.75
N LEU A 147 6.07 19.82 -11.74
CA LEU A 147 4.98 18.84 -11.80
C LEU A 147 3.62 19.48 -11.49
N ASN A 148 2.60 19.08 -12.25
CA ASN A 148 1.19 19.37 -12.02
C ASN A 148 0.57 18.30 -11.11
N LEU A 149 -0.13 18.74 -10.07
CA LEU A 149 -0.69 17.86 -9.04
C LEU A 149 -2.21 17.70 -9.14
N ARG A 150 -2.87 18.45 -10.03
CA ARG A 150 -4.33 18.50 -10.11
C ARG A 150 -4.90 18.37 -11.51
N LYS A 151 -4.18 18.78 -12.55
CA LYS A 151 -4.66 18.77 -13.93
C LYS A 151 -3.60 18.21 -14.85
N ARG A 152 -4.05 17.59 -15.94
CA ARG A 152 -3.15 17.10 -16.98
C ARG A 152 -2.54 18.27 -17.73
N LEU A 153 -1.23 18.20 -17.98
CA LEU A 153 -0.52 19.11 -18.87
C LEU A 153 -1.13 19.03 -20.27
N ARG A 154 -1.52 20.19 -20.79
CA ARG A 154 -1.95 20.31 -22.18
C ARG A 154 -0.69 20.33 -23.03
N GLN A 155 -0.65 19.46 -24.04
CA GLN A 155 0.29 19.57 -25.14
C GLN A 155 -0.10 20.75 -26.03
#